data_AF-M2Z3X0-F1
#
_entry.id   AF-M2Z3X0-F1
#
_cell.length_a   1.000
_cell.length_b   1.000
_cell.length_c   1.000
_cell.angle_alpha   90.00
_cell.angle_beta   90.00
_cell.angle_gamma   90.00
#
_symmetry.space_group_name_H-M   'P 1'
#
loop_
_entity.id
_entity.type
_entity.pdbx_description
1 polymer ?
#
loop_
_entity_poly.entity_id
_entity_poly.type
_entity_poly.pdbx_seq_one_letter_code
_entity_poly.pdbx_strand_id
1 'polypeptide(L)'
;MSHNPSRHHSRTLHIAIELAGSEGPHYWADLTTGRAGEPALDLSASPSNVVRIRAADLRASARLRERARAEARADGRDPESISVMVDLEVLVAEDARSARKRYALLDGRRRGGTLSYIGTPHGLAGLIADIHTTRVADGVTLLPLGAEFTIEHIVDSTLPWLESRGLATLSPAVVEALRRFGTENHDLASTL
;
A
#
# COMPACT_ATOMS: atom_id res chain seq x y z
N MET A 1 -43.20 -3.75 4.92
CA MET A 1 -41.95 -2.97 4.85
C MET A 1 -40.79 -3.92 5.10
N SER A 2 -40.21 -4.48 4.04
CA SER A 2 -39.06 -5.39 4.18
C SER A 2 -37.81 -4.58 4.51
N HIS A 3 -37.32 -4.73 5.75
CA HIS A 3 -35.98 -4.30 6.12
C HIS A 3 -34.99 -5.15 5.32
N ASN A 4 -34.31 -4.54 4.34
CA ASN A 4 -33.14 -5.14 3.71
C ASN A 4 -31.99 -5.00 4.72
N PRO A 5 -31.43 -6.08 5.28
CA PRO A 5 -30.28 -5.96 6.15
C PRO A 5 -29.14 -5.40 5.30
N SER A 6 -28.62 -4.23 5.68
CA SER A 6 -27.44 -3.62 5.10
C SER A 6 -26.35 -4.69 5.02
N ARG A 7 -26.09 -5.19 3.81
CA ARG A 7 -24.95 -6.07 3.55
C ARG A 7 -23.71 -5.26 3.92
N HIS A 8 -23.17 -5.48 5.11
CA HIS A 8 -21.80 -5.13 5.42
C HIS A 8 -20.93 -6.00 4.52
N HIS A 9 -20.73 -5.56 3.28
CA HIS A 9 -19.76 -6.17 2.39
C HIS A 9 -18.40 -5.96 3.06
N SER A 10 -17.80 -7.02 3.60
CA SER A 10 -16.38 -7.00 3.93
C SER A 10 -15.65 -6.65 2.64
N ARG A 11 -15.11 -5.43 2.56
CA ARG A 11 -14.27 -5.00 1.45
C ARG A 11 -12.98 -5.82 1.48
N THR A 12 -12.42 -6.11 0.31
CA THR A 12 -11.09 -6.69 0.23
C THR A 12 -10.05 -5.63 0.61
N LEU A 13 -9.02 -6.01 1.36
CA LEU A 13 -7.90 -5.12 1.64
C LEU A 13 -7.07 -4.96 0.36
N HIS A 14 -6.87 -3.72 -0.09
CA HIS A 14 -5.97 -3.41 -1.19
C HIS A 14 -4.56 -3.09 -0.70
N ILE A 15 -3.56 -3.69 -1.35
CA ILE A 15 -2.15 -3.43 -1.08
C ILE A 15 -1.49 -3.15 -2.41
N ALA A 16 -1.06 -1.91 -2.62
CA ALA A 16 -0.27 -1.53 -3.76
C ALA A 16 1.19 -1.27 -3.35
N ILE A 17 2.08 -1.25 -4.32
CA ILE A 17 3.47 -0.83 -4.15
C ILE A 17 3.81 0.23 -5.19
N GLU A 18 4.61 1.22 -4.77
CA GLU A 18 5.28 2.13 -5.70
C GLU A 18 6.79 1.93 -5.58
N LEU A 19 7.43 1.59 -6.70
CA LEU A 19 8.88 1.56 -6.84
C LEU A 19 9.33 2.84 -7.54
N ALA A 20 10.26 3.55 -6.90
CA ALA A 20 10.84 4.73 -7.48
C ALA A 20 11.83 4.32 -8.56
N GLY A 21 11.46 4.54 -9.83
CA GLY A 21 12.36 4.32 -10.95
C GLY A 21 13.61 5.17 -10.80
N SER A 22 14.78 4.57 -10.99
CA SER A 22 16.07 5.27 -10.99
C SER A 22 16.18 6.30 -12.13
N GLU A 23 15.66 5.95 -13.31
CA GLU A 23 15.66 6.83 -14.52
C GLU A 23 14.34 6.82 -15.30
N GLY A 24 13.28 6.20 -14.76
CA GLY A 24 11.98 6.00 -15.45
C GLY A 24 10.76 6.40 -14.61
N PRO A 25 9.54 6.30 -15.18
CA PRO A 25 8.33 6.60 -14.43
C PRO A 25 8.20 5.66 -13.23
N HIS A 26 7.74 6.20 -12.10
CA HIS A 26 7.41 5.42 -10.91
C HIS A 26 6.53 4.22 -11.28
N TYR A 27 6.95 3.01 -10.90
CA TYR A 27 6.17 1.81 -11.12
C TYR A 27 5.18 1.64 -9.98
N TRP A 28 3.89 1.74 -10.28
CA TRP A 28 2.82 1.47 -9.32
C TRP A 28 2.06 0.22 -9.74
N ALA A 29 1.79 -0.67 -8.78
CA ALA A 29 0.98 -1.87 -9.02
C ALA A 29 0.17 -2.27 -7.79
N ASP A 30 -1.07 -2.71 -8.02
CA ASP A 30 -1.87 -3.41 -7.02
C ASP A 30 -1.34 -4.85 -6.88
N LEU A 31 -0.80 -5.18 -5.70
CA LEU A 31 -0.29 -6.50 -5.34
C LEU A 31 -1.42 -7.46 -4.92
N THR A 32 -2.64 -6.96 -4.86
CA THR A 32 -3.83 -7.71 -4.48
C THR A 32 -4.87 -7.68 -5.60
N THR A 33 -5.77 -8.65 -5.61
CA THR A 33 -6.94 -8.61 -6.48
C THR A 33 -8.11 -8.01 -5.72
N GLY A 34 -8.76 -7.02 -6.31
CA GLY A 34 -10.07 -6.54 -5.85
C GLY A 34 -11.12 -7.66 -5.88
N ARG A 35 -12.31 -7.38 -5.35
CA ARG A 35 -13.40 -8.35 -5.39
C ARG A 35 -13.81 -8.65 -6.83
N ALA A 36 -14.31 -9.86 -7.09
CA ALA A 36 -14.98 -10.17 -8.35
C ALA A 36 -16.07 -9.13 -8.67
N GLY A 37 -15.93 -8.48 -9.83
CA GLY A 37 -16.84 -7.43 -10.31
C GLY A 37 -16.46 -6.00 -9.87
N GLU A 38 -15.46 -5.82 -9.01
CA GLU A 38 -14.86 -4.50 -8.78
C GLU A 38 -13.85 -4.19 -9.91
N PRO A 39 -13.82 -2.93 -10.39
CA PRO A 39 -12.81 -2.53 -11.36
C PRO A 39 -11.41 -2.62 -10.72
N ALA A 40 -10.42 -3.02 -11.52
CA ALA A 40 -9.03 -2.98 -11.10
C ALA A 40 -8.64 -1.54 -10.71
N LEU A 41 -7.77 -1.41 -9.71
CA LEU A 41 -7.24 -0.10 -9.32
C LEU A 41 -6.38 0.45 -10.46
N ASP A 42 -6.73 1.64 -10.95
CA ASP A 42 -6.07 2.27 -12.09
C ASP A 42 -5.89 3.77 -11.84
N LEU A 43 -4.64 4.17 -11.58
CA LEU A 43 -4.25 5.57 -11.40
C LEU A 43 -4.40 6.41 -12.68
N SER A 44 -4.43 5.76 -13.85
CA SER A 44 -4.50 6.41 -15.17
C SER A 44 -5.92 6.53 -15.72
N ALA A 45 -6.90 5.88 -15.09
CA ALA A 45 -8.30 5.95 -15.48
C ALA A 45 -8.82 7.40 -15.44
N SER A 46 -9.79 7.70 -16.30
CA SER A 46 -10.45 9.02 -16.35
C SER A 46 -11.97 8.85 -16.22
N PRO A 47 -12.58 9.24 -15.08
CA PRO A 47 -11.93 9.71 -13.86
C PRO A 47 -11.22 8.56 -13.10
N SER A 48 -10.15 8.87 -12.37
CA SER A 48 -9.43 7.87 -11.58
C SER A 48 -10.33 7.23 -10.52
N ASN A 49 -10.24 5.91 -10.39
CA ASN A 49 -10.86 5.15 -9.30
C ASN A 49 -9.92 4.99 -8.10
N VAL A 50 -8.72 5.57 -8.13
CA VAL A 50 -7.75 5.58 -7.03
C VAL A 50 -7.47 7.02 -6.59
N VAL A 51 -7.59 7.26 -5.28
CA VAL A 51 -7.17 8.51 -4.64
C VAL A 51 -6.04 8.21 -3.67
N ARG A 52 -4.85 8.74 -3.94
CA ARG A 52 -3.70 8.61 -3.04
C ARG A 52 -3.66 9.73 -2.02
N ILE A 53 -3.46 9.37 -0.76
CA ILE A 53 -3.34 10.31 0.35
C ILE A 53 -2.01 10.13 1.08
N ARG A 54 -1.38 11.25 1.43
CA ARG A 54 -0.27 11.29 2.37
C ARG A 54 -0.77 11.86 3.68
N ALA A 55 -0.44 11.19 4.77
CA ALA A 55 -0.94 11.53 6.08
C ALA A 55 0.14 11.33 7.15
N ALA A 56 0.22 12.24 8.10
CA ALA A 56 1.18 12.14 9.19
C ALA A 56 0.83 11.03 10.20
N ASP A 57 -0.44 10.65 10.28
CA ASP A 57 -0.96 9.62 11.18
C ASP A 57 -2.26 8.98 10.66
N LEU A 58 -2.73 7.94 11.35
CA LEU A 58 -3.96 7.21 11.00
C LEU A 58 -5.22 8.09 11.11
N ARG A 59 -5.24 9.05 12.03
CA ARG A 59 -6.41 9.94 12.22
C ARG A 59 -6.50 10.94 11.07
N ALA A 60 -5.37 11.49 10.63
CA ALA A 60 -5.27 12.34 9.45
C ALA A 60 -5.68 11.56 8.19
N SER A 61 -5.26 10.30 8.08
CA SER A 61 -5.64 9.41 6.98
C SER A 61 -7.16 9.25 6.88
N ALA A 62 -7.84 8.93 8.00
CA ALA A 62 -9.29 8.80 8.04
C ALA A 62 -10.01 10.10 7.64
N ARG A 63 -9.51 11.26 8.10
CA ARG A 63 -10.07 12.57 7.71
C ARG A 63 -9.91 12.84 6.21
N LEU A 64 -8.75 12.52 5.63
CA LEU A 64 -8.50 12.70 4.21
C LEU A 64 -9.35 11.76 3.35
N ARG A 65 -9.58 10.53 3.81
CA ARG A 65 -10.51 9.59 3.18
C ARG A 65 -11.93 10.14 3.12
N GLU A 66 -12.47 10.64 4.23
CA GLU A 66 -13.81 11.21 4.26
C GLU A 66 -13.93 12.46 3.36
N ARG A 67 -12.89 13.29 3.34
CA ARG A 67 -12.81 14.44 2.41
C ARG A 67 -12.85 14.00 0.95
N ALA A 68 -12.02 13.04 0.54
CA ALA A 68 -12.00 12.54 -0.83
C ALA A 68 -13.37 11.98 -1.25
N ARG A 69 -14.04 11.25 -0.34
CA ARG A 69 -15.40 10.75 -0.58
C ARG A 69 -16.43 11.87 -0.67
N ALA A 70 -16.31 12.94 0.13
CA ALA A 70 -17.19 14.10 0.04
C ALA A 70 -17.00 14.87 -1.29
N GLU A 71 -15.76 15.03 -1.74
CA GLU A 71 -15.42 15.62 -3.04
C GLU A 71 -16.03 14.80 -4.19
N ALA A 72 -15.89 13.47 -4.17
CA ALA A 72 -16.56 12.60 -5.15
C ALA A 72 -18.09 12.77 -5.18
N ARG A 73 -18.75 12.91 -4.01
CA ARG A 73 -20.20 13.21 -3.95
C ARG A 73 -20.53 14.56 -4.60
N ALA A 74 -19.73 15.58 -4.32
CA ALA A 74 -19.94 16.92 -4.85
C ALA A 74 -19.81 16.94 -6.39
N ASP A 75 -18.94 16.10 -6.93
CA ASP A 75 -18.77 15.88 -8.38
C ASP A 75 -19.86 14.98 -9.00
N GLY A 76 -20.86 14.54 -8.22
CA GLY A 76 -21.92 13.65 -8.68
C GLY A 76 -21.51 12.18 -8.88
N ARG A 77 -20.32 11.79 -8.40
CA ARG A 77 -19.84 10.40 -8.44
C ARG A 77 -20.30 9.62 -7.21
N ASP A 78 -20.44 8.31 -7.36
CA ASP A 78 -20.58 7.42 -6.21
C ASP A 78 -19.27 7.45 -5.40
N PRO A 79 -19.28 7.82 -4.12
CA PRO A 79 -18.08 7.77 -3.28
C PRO A 79 -17.46 6.39 -3.26
N GLU A 80 -18.28 5.35 -3.28
CA GLU A 80 -17.83 3.96 -3.26
C GLU A 80 -17.16 3.51 -4.56
N SER A 81 -17.20 4.35 -5.61
CA SER A 81 -16.44 4.15 -6.85
C SER A 81 -14.96 4.53 -6.77
N ILE A 82 -14.54 5.23 -5.71
CA ILE A 82 -13.12 5.52 -5.46
C ILE A 82 -12.57 4.64 -4.33
N SER A 83 -11.32 4.22 -4.51
CA SER A 83 -10.49 3.55 -3.50
C SER A 83 -9.45 4.54 -2.98
N VAL A 84 -9.52 4.85 -1.68
CA VAL A 84 -8.56 5.76 -1.04
C VAL A 84 -7.40 4.95 -0.48
N MET A 85 -6.22 5.17 -1.06
CA MET A 85 -4.98 4.46 -0.73
C MET A 85 -4.05 5.39 0.07
N VAL A 86 -3.66 4.98 1.28
CA VAL A 86 -2.69 5.75 2.09
C VAL A 86 -1.26 5.34 1.75
N ASP A 87 -0.41 6.33 1.52
CA ASP A 87 1.03 6.14 1.32
C ASP A 87 1.71 5.72 2.65
N LEU A 88 2.42 4.60 2.63
CA LEU A 88 3.15 4.07 3.78
C LEU A 88 4.61 3.79 3.40
N GLU A 89 5.53 4.60 3.92
CA GLU A 89 6.96 4.31 3.82
C GLU A 89 7.31 3.07 4.63
N VAL A 90 8.01 2.12 4.01
CA VAL A 90 8.34 0.86 4.67
C VAL A 90 9.82 0.53 4.60
N LEU A 91 10.32 0.04 5.73
CA LEU A 91 11.57 -0.70 5.81
C LEU A 91 11.34 -1.90 6.72
N VAL A 92 11.43 -3.08 6.13
CA VAL A 92 11.29 -4.34 6.86
C VAL A 92 12.59 -5.12 6.83
N ALA A 93 12.87 -5.79 7.94
CA ALA A 93 13.95 -6.75 8.09
C ALA A 93 13.46 -7.95 8.90
N GLU A 94 14.23 -9.02 8.94
CA GLU A 94 13.96 -10.21 9.75
C GLU A 94 13.54 -9.87 11.20
N ASP A 95 14.22 -8.90 11.80
CA ASP A 95 13.91 -8.41 13.14
C ASP A 95 13.89 -6.87 13.23
N ALA A 96 13.21 -6.36 14.25
CA ALA A 96 13.04 -4.92 14.44
C ALA A 96 14.33 -4.17 14.76
N ARG A 97 15.34 -4.82 15.36
CA ARG A 97 16.65 -4.20 15.62
C ARG A 97 17.41 -4.03 14.32
N SER A 98 17.42 -5.04 13.45
CA SER A 98 18.01 -4.97 12.12
C SER A 98 17.35 -3.91 11.24
N ALA A 99 16.01 -3.84 11.24
CA ALA A 99 15.27 -2.81 10.52
C ALA A 99 15.67 -1.40 10.97
N ARG A 100 15.73 -1.15 12.29
CA ARG A 100 16.16 0.14 12.85
C ARG A 100 17.62 0.47 12.51
N LYS A 101 18.51 -0.52 12.56
CA LYS A 101 19.92 -0.33 12.18
C LYS A 101 20.03 0.09 10.72
N ARG A 102 19.33 -0.59 9.81
CA ARG A 102 19.28 -0.24 8.38
C ARG A 102 18.66 1.15 8.18
N TYR A 103 17.56 1.45 8.86
CA TYR A 103 16.92 2.76 8.80
C TYR A 103 17.83 3.89 9.24
N ALA A 104 18.66 3.69 10.28
CA ALA A 104 19.62 4.68 10.74
C ALA A 104 20.75 4.97 9.72
N LEU A 105 20.99 4.07 8.76
CA LEU A 105 21.97 4.26 7.68
C LEU A 105 21.39 5.01 6.47
N LEU A 106 20.08 5.27 6.45
CA LEU A 106 19.47 6.07 5.39
C LEU A 106 19.76 7.56 5.63
N ASP A 107 20.73 8.11 4.89
CA ASP A 107 21.12 9.52 4.93
C ASP A 107 20.05 10.43 4.30
N GLY A 108 19.01 10.76 5.07
CA GLY A 108 18.11 11.87 4.73
C GLY A 108 17.08 11.62 3.62
N ARG A 109 16.94 10.38 3.10
CA ARG A 109 15.86 9.99 2.14
C ARG A 109 14.45 9.96 2.74
N ARG A 110 14.19 10.78 3.77
CA ARG A 110 12.90 10.88 4.45
C ARG A 110 11.94 11.72 3.61
N ARG A 111 10.84 11.15 3.10
CA ARG A 111 9.71 11.97 2.65
C ARG A 111 8.86 12.27 3.88
N GLY A 112 9.33 13.21 4.71
CA GLY A 112 8.58 13.64 5.89
C GLY A 112 7.13 13.99 5.54
N GLY A 113 6.19 13.72 6.46
CA GLY A 113 4.77 14.02 6.27
C GLY A 113 3.90 12.87 5.74
N THR A 114 4.45 11.64 5.66
CA THR A 114 3.66 10.42 5.44
C THR A 114 3.91 9.38 6.54
N LEU A 115 3.01 8.40 6.66
CA LEU A 115 3.16 7.28 7.58
C LEU A 115 4.43 6.49 7.26
N SER A 116 5.11 6.01 8.29
CA SER A 116 6.26 5.12 8.13
C SER A 116 6.16 3.92 9.06
N TYR A 117 6.61 2.77 8.57
CA TYR A 117 6.74 1.54 9.34
C TYR A 117 8.15 0.97 9.21
N ILE A 118 8.85 0.88 10.34
CA ILE A 118 10.22 0.33 10.45
C ILE A 118 10.18 -0.84 11.42
N GLY A 119 10.30 -2.07 10.91
CA GLY A 119 10.11 -3.24 11.76
C GLY A 119 10.16 -4.58 11.03
N THR A 120 9.28 -5.48 11.43
CA THR A 120 9.24 -6.85 10.92
C THR A 120 8.12 -7.02 9.88
N PRO A 121 8.20 -8.02 8.99
CA PRO A 121 7.14 -8.30 8.02
C PRO A 121 5.79 -8.54 8.70
N HIS A 122 5.78 -9.31 9.79
CA HIS A 122 4.57 -9.62 10.55
C HIS A 122 3.98 -8.38 11.22
N GLY A 123 4.81 -7.48 11.74
CA GLY A 123 4.32 -6.24 12.32
C GLY A 123 3.78 -5.27 11.25
N LEU A 124 4.37 -5.26 10.05
CA LEU A 124 3.83 -4.53 8.90
C LEU A 124 2.45 -5.09 8.53
N ALA A 125 2.32 -6.41 8.43
CA ALA A 125 1.06 -7.09 8.15
C ALA A 125 -0.02 -6.73 9.18
N GLY A 126 0.35 -6.71 10.47
CA GLY A 126 -0.54 -6.28 11.56
C GLY A 126 -1.03 -4.83 11.37
N LEU A 127 -0.12 -3.89 11.09
CA LEU A 127 -0.49 -2.50 10.83
C LEU A 127 -1.44 -2.36 9.61
N ILE A 128 -1.17 -3.08 8.52
CA ILE A 128 -2.04 -3.05 7.33
C ILE A 128 -3.43 -3.60 7.67
N ALA A 129 -3.51 -4.70 8.43
CA ALA A 129 -4.76 -5.25 8.91
C ALA A 129 -5.52 -4.27 9.83
N ASP A 130 -4.82 -3.53 10.69
CA ASP A 130 -5.43 -2.51 11.55
C ASP A 130 -6.00 -1.34 10.72
N ILE A 131 -5.26 -0.85 9.72
CA ILE A 131 -5.72 0.19 8.80
C ILE A 131 -7.03 -0.24 8.11
N HIS A 132 -7.09 -1.50 7.67
CA HIS A 132 -8.26 -2.08 7.01
C HIS A 132 -9.46 -2.22 7.97
N THR A 133 -9.26 -2.88 9.11
CA THR A 133 -10.33 -3.18 10.07
C THR A 133 -10.92 -1.93 10.69
N THR A 134 -10.09 -0.91 10.94
CA THR A 134 -10.52 0.39 11.47
C THR A 134 -11.07 1.33 10.39
N ARG A 135 -11.00 0.93 9.11
CA ARG A 135 -11.44 1.71 7.93
C ARG A 135 -10.79 3.09 7.83
N VAL A 136 -9.52 3.18 8.23
CA VAL A 136 -8.71 4.39 8.12
C VAL A 136 -8.46 4.75 6.65
N ALA A 137 -8.24 3.74 5.81
CA ALA A 137 -8.11 3.82 4.37
C ALA A 137 -8.76 2.58 3.74
N ASP A 138 -9.00 2.58 2.42
CA ASP A 138 -9.48 1.38 1.73
C ASP A 138 -8.31 0.42 1.40
N GLY A 139 -7.09 0.94 1.38
CA GLY A 139 -5.86 0.17 1.24
C GLY A 139 -4.61 1.01 1.49
N VAL A 140 -3.44 0.40 1.25
CA VAL A 140 -2.13 1.04 1.43
C VAL A 140 -1.32 1.01 0.14
N THR A 141 -0.61 2.09 -0.16
CA THR A 141 0.48 2.06 -1.16
C THR A 141 1.80 2.02 -0.41
N LEU A 142 2.51 0.90 -0.49
CA LEU A 142 3.80 0.69 0.13
C LEU A 142 4.88 1.44 -0.67
N LEU A 143 5.70 2.21 0.04
CA LEU A 143 6.83 2.96 -0.50
C LEU A 143 8.12 2.42 0.13
N PRO A 144 8.79 1.42 -0.47
CA PRO A 144 10.02 0.88 0.09
C PRO A 144 11.12 1.93 0.15
N LEU A 145 11.79 2.06 1.29
CA LEU A 145 12.85 3.06 1.51
C LEU A 145 14.23 2.67 0.91
N GLY A 146 14.25 1.76 -0.07
CA GLY A 146 15.47 1.34 -0.77
C GLY A 146 16.44 0.53 0.08
N ALA A 147 15.97 -0.13 1.15
CA ALA A 147 16.78 -1.05 1.94
C ALA A 147 16.74 -2.46 1.35
N GLU A 148 17.90 -3.11 1.35
CA GLU A 148 18.08 -4.48 0.87
C GLU A 148 17.06 -5.45 1.47
N PHE A 149 16.53 -6.34 0.64
CA PHE A 149 15.54 -7.37 0.99
C PHE A 149 14.17 -6.87 1.47
N THR A 150 13.89 -5.57 1.43
CA THR A 150 12.60 -5.04 1.92
C THR A 150 11.42 -5.63 1.14
N ILE A 151 11.55 -5.79 -0.17
CA ILE A 151 10.46 -6.26 -1.03
C ILE A 151 10.31 -7.77 -0.90
N GLU A 152 11.42 -8.49 -0.86
CA GLU A 152 11.49 -9.92 -0.59
C GLU A 152 10.80 -10.24 0.74
N HIS A 153 11.10 -9.50 1.80
CA HIS A 153 10.41 -9.61 3.08
C HIS A 153 8.90 -9.32 3.00
N ILE A 154 8.47 -8.38 2.15
CA ILE A 154 7.04 -8.12 1.93
C ILE A 154 6.39 -9.32 1.22
N VAL A 155 7.00 -9.82 0.15
CA VAL A 155 6.42 -10.89 -0.68
C VAL A 155 6.49 -12.26 -0.02
N ASP A 156 7.55 -12.55 0.72
CA ASP A 156 7.78 -13.86 1.33
C ASP A 156 7.16 -13.99 2.73
N SER A 157 6.74 -12.88 3.36
CA SER A 157 6.25 -12.90 4.74
C SER A 157 5.03 -12.01 5.01
N THR A 158 5.05 -10.73 4.61
CA THR A 158 3.92 -9.82 4.86
C THR A 158 2.66 -10.24 4.10
N LEU A 159 2.78 -10.44 2.78
CA LEU A 159 1.66 -10.80 1.91
C LEU A 159 1.09 -12.19 2.22
N PRO A 160 1.90 -13.26 2.39
CA PRO A 160 1.38 -14.59 2.74
C PRO A 160 0.67 -14.60 4.10
N TRP A 161 1.13 -13.79 5.06
CA TRP A 161 0.44 -13.68 6.35
C TRP A 161 -0.97 -13.11 6.19
N LEU A 162 -1.13 -12.07 5.36
CA LEU A 162 -2.43 -11.46 5.08
C LEU A 162 -3.36 -12.42 4.31
N GLU A 163 -2.82 -13.13 3.32
CA GLU A 163 -3.55 -14.13 2.54
C GLU A 163 -4.00 -15.31 3.39
N SER A 164 -3.13 -15.83 4.27
CA SER A 164 -3.45 -16.95 5.17
C SER A 164 -4.62 -16.66 6.12
N ARG A 165 -4.92 -15.37 6.35
CA ARG A 165 -6.05 -14.90 7.16
C ARG A 165 -7.28 -14.53 6.34
N GLY A 166 -7.24 -14.70 5.02
CA GLY A 166 -8.31 -14.34 4.10
C GLY A 166 -8.55 -12.83 3.99
N LEU A 167 -7.56 -12.00 4.35
CA LEU A 167 -7.67 -10.54 4.26
C LEU A 167 -7.43 -10.03 2.83
N ALA A 168 -6.61 -10.73 2.06
CA ALA A 168 -6.26 -10.39 0.69
C ALA A 168 -6.09 -11.65 -0.16
N THR A 169 -6.21 -11.48 -1.48
CA THR A 169 -5.82 -12.46 -2.48
C THR A 169 -4.74 -11.81 -3.34
N LEU A 170 -3.62 -12.51 -3.54
CA LEU A 170 -2.46 -11.92 -4.22
C LEU A 170 -2.66 -11.82 -5.73
N SER A 171 -2.21 -10.72 -6.32
CA SER A 171 -2.25 -10.51 -7.76
C SER A 171 -0.97 -11.03 -8.44
N PRO A 172 -1.01 -11.35 -9.75
CA PRO A 172 0.19 -11.67 -10.52
C PRO A 172 1.25 -10.55 -10.52
N ALA A 173 0.88 -9.31 -10.20
CA ALA A 173 1.79 -8.18 -10.16
C ALA A 173 2.86 -8.31 -9.06
N VAL A 174 2.63 -9.18 -8.06
CA VAL A 174 3.64 -9.52 -7.05
C VAL A 174 4.96 -10.01 -7.69
N VAL A 175 4.86 -10.85 -8.73
CA VAL A 175 6.04 -11.37 -9.44
C VAL A 175 6.75 -10.28 -10.24
N GLU A 176 5.97 -9.37 -10.83
CA GLU A 176 6.53 -8.21 -11.57
C GLU A 176 7.26 -7.26 -10.64
N ALA A 177 6.69 -6.96 -9.47
CA ALA A 177 7.30 -6.09 -8.47
C ALA A 177 8.66 -6.64 -7.99
N LEU A 178 8.75 -7.94 -7.72
CA LEU A 178 10.03 -8.59 -7.38
C LEU A 178 11.05 -8.48 -8.51
N ARG A 179 10.62 -8.74 -9.77
CA ARG A 179 11.54 -8.69 -10.92
C ARG A 179 12.13 -7.29 -11.09
N ARG A 180 11.31 -6.25 -10.99
CA ARG A 180 11.74 -4.85 -11.15
C ARG A 180 12.70 -4.39 -10.06
N PHE A 181 12.48 -4.83 -8.82
CA PHE A 181 13.40 -4.51 -7.73
C PHE A 181 14.78 -5.15 -7.89
N GLY A 182 14.81 -6.42 -8.33
CA GLY A 182 16.05 -7.12 -8.61
C GLY A 182 16.89 -6.41 -9.69
N THR A 183 16.25 -5.82 -10.70
CA THR A 183 16.94 -5.02 -11.73
C THR A 183 17.43 -3.66 -11.20
N GLU A 184 16.63 -2.96 -10.39
CA GLU A 184 17.02 -1.65 -9.82
C GLU A 184 18.23 -1.75 -8.89
N ASN A 185 18.37 -2.82 -8.11
CA ASN A 185 19.54 -3.03 -7.26
C ASN A 185 20.83 -3.28 -8.06
N HIS A 186 20.73 -3.84 -9.27
CA HIS A 186 21.90 -4.10 -10.13
C HIS A 186 22.44 -2.81 -10.76
N ASP A 187 21.56 -1.89 -11.15
CA ASP A 187 21.95 -0.59 -11.73
C ASP A 187 22.63 0.32 -10.71
N LEU A 188 22.17 0.29 -9.45
CA LEU A 188 22.81 1.04 -8.35
C LEU A 188 24.18 0.48 -7.97
N ALA A 189 24.41 -0.83 -8.13
CA ALA A 189 25.71 -1.47 -7.86
C ALA A 189 26.74 -1.24 -8.97
N SER A 190 26.32 -0.91 -10.20
CA SER A 190 27.20 -0.71 -11.36
C SER A 190 27.77 0.70 -11.48
N THR A 191 27.43 1.61 -10.56
CA THR A 191 27.85 3.03 -10.58
C THR A 191 28.92 3.36 -9.50
N LEU A 192 29.53 2.34 -8.88
CA LEU A 192 30.64 2.47 -7.92
C LEU A 192 31.89 1.78 -8.45
#